data_AF-A0A519BLQ4-F1
#
_entry.id   AF-A0A519BLQ4-F1
#
_cell.length_a   1.000
_cell.length_b   1.000
_cell.length_c   1.000
_cell.angle_alpha   90.00
_cell.angle_beta   90.00
_cell.angle_gamma   90.00
#
_symmetry.space_group_name_H-M   'P 1'
#
loop_
_entity.id
_entity.type
_entity.pdbx_description
1 polymer ?
#
loop_
_entity_poly.entity_id
_entity_poly.type
_entity_poly.pdbx_seq_one_letter_code
_entity_poly.pdbx_strand_id
1 'polypeptide(L)'
;MDSEELKNLNNDFNFNKLDDDFNNANSQIERIMKKISNNAILIKNRYLGMIKNKINKSPKEEAVMDMSCGCGDSSFSVIVTEKDIEKVYAKFDKKCSLCNDFIKIKFIVKEN
;
A
#
# COMPACT_ATOMS: atom_id res chain seq x y z
N MET A 1 29.04 1.85 -50.48
CA MET A 1 27.95 2.47 -49.70
C MET A 1 27.99 3.95 -50.00
N ASP A 2 27.03 4.39 -50.82
CA ASP A 2 26.93 5.76 -51.27
C ASP A 2 26.37 6.66 -50.18
N SER A 3 26.85 7.91 -50.13
CA SER A 3 26.44 8.94 -49.17
C SER A 3 24.93 9.24 -49.18
N GLU A 4 24.19 8.81 -50.20
CA GLU A 4 22.74 8.97 -50.28
C GLU A 4 21.98 7.92 -49.46
N GLU A 5 22.49 6.69 -49.31
CA GLU A 5 21.85 5.66 -48.47
C GLU A 5 21.86 6.04 -46.99
N LEU A 6 22.94 6.69 -46.52
CA LEU A 6 23.07 7.19 -45.15
C LEU A 6 22.15 8.37 -44.83
N LYS A 7 21.76 9.17 -45.83
CA LYS A 7 20.81 10.27 -45.64
C LYS A 7 19.36 9.79 -45.55
N ASN A 8 19.03 8.70 -46.24
CA ASN A 8 17.68 8.12 -46.21
C ASN A 8 17.40 7.34 -44.91
N LEU A 9 18.41 6.75 -44.27
CA LEU A 9 18.25 6.08 -42.96
C LEU A 9 17.96 7.05 -41.80
N ASN A 10 18.35 8.33 -41.90
CA ASN A 10 18.15 9.33 -40.86
C ASN A 10 16.77 10.02 -40.91
N ASN A 11 15.98 9.85 -41.97
CA ASN A 11 14.68 10.50 -42.13
C ASN A 11 13.47 9.70 -41.62
N ASP A 12 13.66 8.42 -41.26
CA ASP A 12 12.57 7.55 -40.80
C ASP A 12 12.45 7.45 -39.27
N PHE A 13 13.38 8.04 -38.51
CA PHE A 13 13.27 8.13 -37.05
C PHE A 13 12.45 9.36 -36.64
N ASN A 14 11.13 9.17 -36.56
CA ASN A 14 10.21 10.20 -36.09
C ASN A 14 10.22 10.28 -34.55
N PHE A 15 11.16 11.05 -34.00
CA PHE A 15 11.31 11.28 -32.55
C PHE A 15 10.03 11.80 -31.87
N ASN A 16 9.22 12.60 -32.58
CA ASN A 16 7.95 13.10 -32.04
C ASN A 16 6.96 11.96 -31.75
N LYS A 17 6.96 10.91 -32.58
CA LYS A 17 6.08 9.75 -32.37
C LYS A 17 6.53 8.91 -31.16
N LEU A 18 7.84 8.81 -30.94
CA LEU A 18 8.40 8.13 -29.76
C LEU A 18 8.05 8.87 -28.46
N ASP A 19 8.10 10.20 -28.46
CA ASP A 19 7.71 11.01 -27.30
C ASP A 19 6.21 10.91 -27.01
N ASP A 20 5.36 10.92 -28.05
CA ASP A 20 3.91 10.75 -27.90
C ASP A 20 3.53 9.36 -27.35
N ASP A 21 4.17 8.30 -27.84
CA ASP A 21 3.96 6.94 -27.37
C ASP A 21 4.44 6.75 -25.91
N PHE A 22 5.57 7.37 -25.55
CA PHE A 22 6.10 7.36 -24.17
C PHE A 22 5.21 8.15 -23.20
N ASN A 23 4.74 9.32 -23.59
CA ASN A 23 3.82 10.14 -22.79
C ASN A 23 2.47 9.44 -22.59
N ASN A 24 1.97 8.76 -23.61
CA ASN A 24 0.76 7.95 -23.52
C ASN A 24 0.94 6.77 -22.54
N ALA A 25 2.07 6.05 -22.61
CA ALA A 25 2.39 4.97 -21.68
C ALA A 25 2.47 5.44 -20.22
N ASN A 26 3.15 6.57 -19.95
CA ASN A 26 3.19 7.14 -18.60
C ASN A 26 1.79 7.53 -18.09
N SER A 27 0.95 8.11 -18.94
CA SER A 27 -0.43 8.46 -18.57
C SER A 27 -1.28 7.22 -18.23
N GLN A 28 -1.02 6.08 -18.88
CA GLN A 28 -1.68 4.81 -18.56
C GLN A 28 -1.17 4.22 -17.25
N ILE A 29 0.14 4.25 -17.00
CA ILE A 29 0.75 3.84 -15.73
C ILE A 29 0.19 4.67 -14.58
N GLU A 30 0.10 5.99 -14.73
CA GLU A 30 -0.49 6.87 -13.70
C GLU A 30 -1.95 6.52 -13.41
N ARG A 31 -2.75 6.26 -14.45
CA ARG A 31 -4.15 5.82 -14.28
C ARG A 31 -4.24 4.48 -13.55
N ILE A 32 -3.34 3.53 -13.85
CA ILE A 32 -3.27 2.24 -13.17
C ILE A 32 -2.86 2.44 -11.70
N MET A 33 -1.81 3.22 -11.42
CA MET A 33 -1.36 3.53 -10.07
C MET A 33 -2.44 4.22 -9.24
N LYS A 34 -3.20 5.13 -9.85
CA LYS A 34 -4.36 5.79 -9.22
C LYS A 34 -5.46 4.79 -8.87
N LYS A 35 -5.78 3.85 -9.78
CA LYS A 35 -6.75 2.76 -9.51
C LYS A 35 -6.27 1.85 -8.38
N ILE A 36 -5.00 1.44 -8.39
CA ILE A 36 -4.40 0.61 -7.33
C ILE A 36 -4.48 1.33 -5.98
N SER A 37 -4.12 2.61 -5.95
CA SER A 37 -4.18 3.43 -4.73
C SER A 37 -5.60 3.54 -4.18
N ASN A 38 -6.58 3.82 -5.03
CA ASN A 38 -7.99 3.88 -4.63
C ASN A 38 -8.50 2.54 -4.10
N ASN A 39 -8.13 1.43 -4.75
CA ASN A 39 -8.49 0.10 -4.29
C ASN A 39 -7.86 -0.24 -2.94
N ALA A 40 -6.60 0.16 -2.70
CA ALA A 40 -5.95 -0.01 -1.42
C ALA A 40 -6.68 0.75 -0.29
N ILE A 41 -7.14 1.98 -0.56
CA ILE A 41 -7.95 2.77 0.37
C ILE A 41 -9.28 2.07 0.68
N LEU A 42 -9.97 1.56 -0.34
CA LEU A 42 -11.25 0.86 -0.16
C LEU A 42 -11.09 -0.42 0.69
N ILE A 43 -10.07 -1.23 0.41
CA ILE A 43 -9.80 -2.46 1.18
C ILE A 43 -9.48 -2.12 2.63
N LYS A 44 -8.63 -1.11 2.88
CA LYS A 44 -8.34 -0.61 4.22
C LYS A 44 -9.61 -0.24 4.97
N ASN A 45 -10.46 0.62 4.37
CA ASN A 45 -11.68 1.09 5.02
C ASN A 45 -12.64 -0.05 5.34
N ARG A 46 -12.77 -1.03 4.45
CA ARG A 46 -13.60 -2.22 4.69
C ARG A 46 -13.07 -3.04 5.87
N TYR A 47 -11.76 -3.28 5.91
CA TYR A 47 -11.12 -4.03 7.00
C TYR A 47 -11.27 -3.33 8.36
N LEU A 48 -11.01 -2.01 8.40
CA LEU A 48 -11.19 -1.22 9.61
C LEU A 48 -12.65 -1.21 10.09
N GLY A 49 -13.61 -1.06 9.17
CA GLY A 49 -15.03 -1.14 9.49
C GLY A 49 -15.43 -2.48 10.09
N MET A 50 -14.87 -3.59 9.60
CA MET A 50 -15.10 -4.92 10.18
C MET A 50 -14.57 -5.02 11.61
N ILE A 51 -13.37 -4.50 11.89
CA ILE A 51 -12.79 -4.53 13.24
C ILE A 51 -13.62 -3.66 14.20
N LYS A 52 -13.93 -2.42 13.81
CA LYS A 52 -14.77 -1.51 14.61
C LYS A 52 -16.09 -2.14 14.98
N ASN A 53 -16.78 -2.73 14.00
CA ASN A 53 -18.04 -3.42 14.24
C ASN A 53 -17.92 -4.61 15.20
N LYS A 54 -16.80 -5.34 15.18
CA LYS A 54 -16.59 -6.46 16.12
C LYS A 54 -16.31 -5.95 17.53
N ILE A 55 -15.51 -4.90 17.68
CA ILE A 55 -15.19 -4.28 18.97
C ILE A 55 -16.46 -3.74 19.62
N ASN A 56 -17.29 -3.02 18.88
CA ASN A 56 -18.55 -2.46 19.41
C ASN A 56 -19.57 -3.54 19.79
N LYS A 57 -19.40 -4.77 19.30
CA LYS A 57 -20.19 -5.94 19.70
C LYS A 57 -19.55 -6.74 20.84
N SER A 58 -18.32 -6.43 21.20
CA SER A 58 -17.62 -7.10 22.30
C SER A 58 -18.12 -6.56 23.65
N PRO A 59 -18.15 -7.40 24.72
CA PRO A 59 -18.67 -6.98 26.02
C PRO A 59 -17.95 -5.79 26.66
N LYS A 60 -16.68 -5.58 26.30
CA LYS A 60 -15.82 -4.52 26.86
C LYS A 60 -15.56 -3.38 25.88
N GLU A 61 -16.09 -3.45 24.65
CA GLU A 61 -15.81 -2.47 23.59
C GLU A 61 -14.29 -2.30 23.31
N GLU A 62 -13.54 -3.41 23.41
CA GLU A 62 -12.08 -3.45 23.31
C GLU A 62 -11.61 -4.55 22.34
N ALA A 63 -10.43 -4.35 21.73
CA ALA A 63 -9.66 -5.40 21.08
C ALA A 63 -8.24 -5.44 21.62
N VAL A 64 -7.63 -6.63 21.59
CA VAL A 64 -6.19 -6.77 21.69
C VAL A 64 -5.60 -6.55 20.31
N MET A 65 -4.77 -5.51 20.18
CA MET A 65 -3.88 -5.39 19.06
C MET A 65 -2.58 -6.13 19.39
N ASP A 66 -2.22 -7.08 18.53
CA ASP A 66 -0.94 -7.75 18.55
C ASP A 66 -0.07 -7.26 17.38
N MET A 67 1.14 -6.83 17.70
CA MET A 67 2.12 -6.37 16.74
C MET A 67 3.33 -7.27 16.82
N SER A 68 3.71 -7.85 15.69
CA SER A 68 4.82 -8.80 15.62
C SER A 68 5.77 -8.43 14.50
N CYS A 69 7.06 -8.43 14.83
CA CYS A 69 8.13 -8.30 13.86
C CYS A 69 8.70 -9.68 13.51
N GLY A 70 9.24 -9.84 12.30
CA GLY A 70 9.94 -11.06 11.88
C GLY A 70 11.10 -11.47 12.79
N CYS A 71 11.82 -10.51 13.39
CA CYS A 71 12.91 -10.77 14.33
C CYS A 71 12.47 -11.03 15.78
N GLY A 72 11.18 -10.91 16.10
CA GLY A 72 10.66 -11.16 17.45
C GLY A 72 10.84 -10.01 18.45
N ASP A 73 11.97 -9.27 18.41
CA ASP A 73 12.36 -8.26 19.41
C ASP A 73 11.37 -7.10 19.59
N SER A 74 10.61 -6.76 18.55
CA SER A 74 9.63 -5.64 18.59
C SER A 74 8.18 -6.12 18.70
N SER A 75 7.95 -7.32 19.23
CA SER A 75 6.60 -7.89 19.33
C SER A 75 5.94 -7.53 20.65
N PHE A 76 4.75 -6.91 20.59
CA PHE A 76 3.99 -6.54 21.78
C PHE A 76 2.50 -6.49 21.51
N SER A 77 1.72 -6.73 22.57
CA SER A 77 0.26 -6.67 22.54
C SER A 77 -0.26 -5.55 23.43
N VAL A 78 -1.26 -4.81 22.95
CA VAL A 78 -1.90 -3.72 23.69
C VAL A 78 -3.41 -3.76 23.52
N ILE A 79 -4.14 -3.31 24.53
CA ILE A 79 -5.59 -3.15 24.46
C ILE A 79 -5.89 -1.83 23.77
N VAL A 80 -6.81 -1.85 22.81
CA VAL A 80 -7.23 -0.69 22.02
C VAL A 80 -8.75 -0.64 21.93
N THR A 81 -9.29 0.59 21.88
CA THR A 81 -10.72 0.84 21.65
C THR A 81 -10.98 1.24 20.21
N GLU A 82 -12.25 1.39 19.82
CA GLU A 82 -12.64 1.87 18.47
C GLU A 82 -11.92 3.17 18.07
N LYS A 83 -11.74 4.09 19.02
CA LYS A 83 -11.12 5.42 18.80
C LYS A 83 -9.62 5.35 18.53
N ASP A 84 -8.97 4.26 18.93
CA ASP A 84 -7.53 4.11 18.84
C ASP A 84 -7.10 3.46 17.53
N ILE A 85 -7.93 2.57 16.97
CA ILE A 85 -7.59 1.71 15.82
C ILE A 85 -7.11 2.51 14.60
N GLU A 86 -7.78 3.61 14.26
CA GLU A 86 -7.38 4.41 13.11
C GLU A 86 -6.04 5.11 13.33
N LYS A 87 -5.84 5.67 14.53
CA LYS A 87 -4.58 6.32 14.92
C LYS A 87 -3.43 5.34 14.89
N VAL A 88 -3.68 4.15 15.42
CA VAL A 88 -2.74 3.04 15.45
C VAL A 88 -2.40 2.60 14.02
N TYR A 89 -3.40 2.28 13.20
CA TYR A 89 -3.18 1.85 11.82
C TYR A 89 -2.43 2.91 10.99
N ALA A 90 -2.65 4.20 11.25
CA ALA A 90 -1.96 5.29 10.56
C ALA A 90 -0.51 5.52 11.01
N LYS A 91 -0.20 5.23 12.29
CA LYS A 91 1.15 5.45 12.86
C LYS A 91 2.16 4.37 12.47
N PHE A 92 1.70 3.18 12.10
CA PHE A 92 2.61 2.09 11.78
C PHE A 92 3.03 2.12 10.32
N ASP A 93 4.16 2.78 10.08
CA ASP A 93 4.88 2.62 8.84
C ASP A 93 5.69 1.32 8.89
N LYS A 94 5.02 0.29 8.40
CA LYS A 94 5.43 -0.96 7.75
C LYS A 94 6.68 -1.72 8.18
N LYS A 95 7.81 -1.16 8.66
CA LYS A 95 9.07 -1.92 8.83
C LYS A 95 9.75 -1.73 10.19
N CYS A 96 10.28 -2.83 10.74
CA CYS A 96 11.07 -2.81 11.96
C CYS A 96 12.42 -2.12 11.75
N SER A 97 12.83 -1.27 12.69
CA SER A 97 14.11 -0.56 12.63
C SER A 97 15.33 -1.47 12.79
N LEU A 98 15.16 -2.67 13.34
CA LEU A 98 16.23 -3.63 13.61
C LEU A 98 16.50 -4.54 12.41
N CYS A 99 15.46 -5.19 11.87
CA CYS A 99 15.61 -6.16 10.79
C CYS A 99 15.04 -5.71 9.44
N ASN A 100 14.45 -4.50 9.36
CA ASN A 100 13.83 -3.95 8.15
C ASN A 100 12.67 -4.80 7.57
N ASP A 101 12.19 -5.80 8.33
CA ASP A 101 11.03 -6.62 7.96
C ASP A 101 9.71 -5.93 8.24
N PHE A 102 8.66 -6.41 7.58
CA PHE A 102 7.33 -5.89 7.78
C PHE A 102 6.75 -6.20 9.16
N ILE A 103 6.26 -5.18 9.87
CA ILE A 103 5.51 -5.36 11.13
C ILE A 103 4.10 -5.86 10.78
N LYS A 104 3.74 -7.02 11.32
CA LYS A 104 2.40 -7.61 11.18
C LYS A 104 1.53 -7.13 12.32
N ILE A 105 0.36 -6.59 11.98
CA ILE A 105 -0.64 -6.15 12.95
C ILE A 105 -1.83 -7.09 12.89
N LYS A 106 -2.26 -7.61 14.03
CA LYS A 106 -3.46 -8.42 14.18
C LYS A 106 -4.35 -7.82 15.26
N PHE A 107 -5.66 -7.78 15.02
CA PHE A 107 -6.64 -7.38 16.02
C PHE A 107 -7.45 -8.61 16.43
N ILE A 108 -7.42 -8.92 17.72
CA ILE A 108 -8.12 -10.05 18.33
C ILE A 108 -9.16 -9.47 19.29
N VAL A 109 -10.42 -9.74 19.01
CA VAL A 109 -11.52 -9.39 19.92
C VAL A 109 -11.65 -10.53 20.91
N LYS A 110 -11.56 -10.24 22.22
CA LYS A 110 -11.81 -11.25 23.26
C LYS A 110 -13.32 -11.45 23.36
N GLU A 111 -13.79 -12.53 22.76
CA GLU A 111 -15.11 -13.09 23.05
C GLU A 111 -14.97 -13.86 24.37
N ASN A 112 -15.77 -13.52 25.37
CA ASN A 112 -15.84 -14.27 26.63
C ASN A 112 -16.44 -15.66 26.37
#